data_AF-F9WWP0-F1
#
_entry.id   AF-F9WWP0-F1
#
_cell.length_a   1.000
_cell.length_b   1.000
_cell.length_c   1.000
_cell.angle_alpha   90.00
_cell.angle_beta   90.00
_cell.angle_gamma   90.00
#
_symmetry.space_group_name_H-M   'P 1'
#
loop_
_entity.id
_entity.type
_entity.pdbx_description
1 polymer ?
#
loop_
_entity_poly.entity_id
_entity_poly.type
_entity_poly.pdbx_seq_one_letter_code
_entity_poly.pdbx_strand_id
1 'polypeptide(L)'
;PRKLKRPGGGSRIAAANREAADRERKQREEAARQAVQGRVVATAEIVAEHYNAVPERGREWRSSESKIKGLRSLNNWIKSTLIQKFSKPENHVPDLKILDMACGKGGDLGKWQKAPQVPALYVGCDIASKSIEQAQDRFNEDSRRGARFNRGQRMHAEFYVHDTFGRSLGDIKIIRDVGFNPNAGPGPAIIQGGMMSGGFDVVSMMFALHYSFETEELARGMLKNVSGALVKGGHFIGVMPNSDVISANVKALLAGEAPGKTPDDAPTAAADDEDWDPEKPANGDAASEDGEWDPEKPSDAPAAGVAADDDDDDWDPEKPSDPTPAVATDAAPTEQGSTPNGKPSTPVDASLPDIEWGNDIYKVRFPRLQTLTNKPLPRDGIFRPPFGWRYHYSLEEAVDAAEFVVPWEAFRALAEDYGLELQYRKGFRGVLEDESEDRELGILAERMKVLSRDRSQGDDGLLVTKPEREAAYFYHAFCFRK
;
A
#
# COMPACT_ATOMS: atom_id res chain seq x y z
N PRO A 1 -64.30 36.57 6.94
CA PRO A 1 -62.85 36.59 7.26
C PRO A 1 -62.46 35.54 8.32
N ARG A 2 -61.77 34.46 7.92
CA ARG A 2 -61.24 33.44 8.85
C ARG A 2 -59.95 33.95 9.51
N LYS A 3 -59.84 33.85 10.84
CA LYS A 3 -58.61 34.19 11.58
C LYS A 3 -57.56 33.09 11.40
N LEU A 4 -56.35 33.48 10.98
CA LEU A 4 -55.19 32.59 10.87
C LEU A 4 -54.70 32.15 12.27
N LYS A 5 -54.43 30.85 12.43
CA LYS A 5 -53.86 30.26 13.64
C LYS A 5 -52.34 30.46 13.63
N ARG A 6 -51.75 30.97 14.72
CA ARG A 6 -50.28 31.14 14.83
C ARG A 6 -49.57 29.76 14.88
N PRO A 7 -48.40 29.58 14.24
CA PRO A 7 -47.60 28.36 14.37
C PRO A 7 -47.11 28.18 15.82
N GLY A 8 -47.29 26.98 16.38
CA GLY A 8 -46.90 26.66 17.75
C GLY A 8 -45.41 26.34 17.91
N GLY A 9 -44.86 26.59 19.10
CA GLY A 9 -43.42 26.45 19.40
C GLY A 9 -42.83 25.02 19.37
N GLY A 10 -43.66 23.99 19.19
CA GLY A 10 -43.21 22.58 19.19
C GLY A 10 -42.23 22.23 18.06
N SER A 11 -42.31 22.90 16.90
CA SER A 11 -41.40 22.62 15.78
C SER A 11 -39.96 23.07 16.04
N ARG A 12 -39.75 24.09 16.88
CA ARG A 12 -38.40 24.59 17.21
C ARG A 12 -37.64 23.65 18.16
N ILE A 13 -38.34 22.99 19.09
CA ILE A 13 -37.74 22.05 20.04
C ILE A 13 -37.23 20.80 19.30
N ALA A 14 -37.99 20.28 18.34
CA ALA A 14 -37.59 19.14 17.52
C ALA A 14 -36.42 19.41 16.55
N ALA A 15 -36.19 20.68 16.18
CA ALA A 15 -35.02 21.10 15.41
C ALA A 15 -33.78 21.26 16.33
N ALA A 16 -33.93 21.96 17.46
CA ALA A 16 -32.87 22.15 18.43
C ALA A 16 -32.30 20.84 18.98
N ASN A 17 -33.15 19.83 19.23
CA ASN A 17 -32.69 18.51 19.67
C ASN A 17 -31.90 17.75 18.58
N ARG A 18 -32.22 17.95 17.29
CA ARG A 18 -31.44 17.39 16.18
C ARG A 18 -30.07 18.06 16.06
N GLU A 19 -30.04 19.39 16.09
CA GLU A 19 -28.78 20.15 16.08
C GLU A 19 -27.88 19.89 17.30
N ALA A 20 -28.46 19.51 18.44
CA ALA A 20 -27.72 19.08 19.63
C ALA A 20 -27.08 17.70 19.40
N ALA A 21 -27.85 16.72 18.91
CA ALA A 21 -27.34 15.38 18.59
C ALA A 21 -26.26 15.42 17.49
N ASP A 22 -26.42 16.23 16.45
CA ASP A 22 -25.40 16.41 15.40
C ASP A 22 -24.13 17.08 15.92
N ARG A 23 -24.24 18.01 16.89
CA ARG A 23 -23.09 18.61 17.57
C ARG A 23 -22.37 17.61 18.46
N GLU A 24 -23.10 16.84 19.26
CA GLU A 24 -22.52 15.80 20.12
C GLU A 24 -21.83 14.71 19.28
N ARG A 25 -22.45 14.31 18.16
CA ARG A 25 -21.86 13.37 17.20
C ARG A 25 -20.56 13.92 16.59
N LYS A 26 -20.56 15.17 16.11
CA LYS A 26 -19.35 15.84 15.60
C LYS A 26 -18.26 15.96 16.66
N GLN A 27 -18.61 16.33 17.90
CA GLN A 27 -17.66 16.38 19.01
C GLN A 27 -17.08 15.00 19.35
N ARG A 28 -17.88 13.93 19.27
CA ARG A 28 -17.41 12.56 19.46
C ARG A 28 -16.52 12.09 18.30
N GLU A 29 -16.86 12.42 17.06
CA GLU A 29 -16.02 12.19 15.86
C GLU A 29 -14.69 12.97 15.96
N GLU A 30 -14.72 14.23 16.41
CA GLU A 30 -13.54 15.09 16.56
C GLU A 30 -12.64 14.67 17.74
N ALA A 31 -13.22 14.29 18.87
CA ALA A 31 -12.48 13.72 20.00
C ALA A 31 -11.85 12.35 19.64
N ALA A 32 -12.57 11.51 18.88
CA ALA A 32 -12.01 10.26 18.35
C ALA A 32 -10.84 10.53 17.40
N ARG A 33 -10.97 11.51 16.48
CA ARG A 33 -9.87 11.95 15.59
C ARG A 33 -8.67 12.45 16.38
N GLN A 34 -8.85 13.29 17.41
CA GLN A 34 -7.75 13.77 18.25
C GLN A 34 -7.08 12.63 19.03
N ALA A 35 -7.84 11.65 19.53
CA ALA A 35 -7.30 10.48 20.23
C ALA A 35 -6.53 9.53 19.29
N VAL A 36 -7.01 9.34 18.05
CA VAL A 36 -6.28 8.61 17.00
C VAL A 36 -4.99 9.37 16.63
N GLN A 37 -5.09 10.67 16.38
CA GLN A 37 -3.94 11.51 16.01
C GLN A 37 -2.85 11.53 17.09
N GLY A 38 -3.22 11.59 18.37
CA GLY A 38 -2.27 11.50 19.48
C GLY A 38 -1.57 10.14 19.59
N ARG A 39 -2.26 9.03 19.27
CA ARG A 39 -1.63 7.69 19.19
C ARG A 39 -0.72 7.56 17.98
N VAL A 40 -1.17 8.03 16.83
CA VAL A 40 -0.41 8.05 15.57
C VAL A 40 0.92 8.79 15.71
N VAL A 41 0.92 9.96 16.36
CA VAL A 41 2.16 10.69 16.66
C VAL A 41 3.11 9.84 17.52
N ALA A 42 2.60 9.20 18.57
CA ALA A 42 3.42 8.34 19.43
C ALA A 42 3.97 7.08 18.69
N THR A 43 3.18 6.42 17.83
CA THR A 43 3.68 5.31 17.01
C THR A 43 4.77 5.79 16.04
N ALA A 44 4.54 6.93 15.38
CA ALA A 44 5.49 7.50 14.42
C ALA A 44 6.80 7.97 15.09
N GLU A 45 6.73 8.50 16.32
CA GLU A 45 7.89 8.81 17.16
C GLU A 45 8.69 7.54 17.52
N ILE A 46 8.03 6.44 17.90
CA ILE A 46 8.69 5.15 18.18
C ILE A 46 9.43 4.61 16.94
N VAL A 47 8.81 4.70 15.74
CA VAL A 47 9.46 4.32 14.47
C VAL A 47 10.67 5.23 14.19
N ALA A 48 10.55 6.54 14.43
CA ALA A 48 11.66 7.49 14.28
C ALA A 48 12.81 7.18 15.24
N GLU A 49 12.53 6.88 16.51
CA GLU A 49 13.52 6.47 17.51
C GLU A 49 14.23 5.18 17.12
N HIS A 50 13.51 4.19 16.60
CA HIS A 50 14.09 2.94 16.11
C HIS A 50 15.14 3.19 15.01
N TYR A 51 14.78 3.91 13.94
CA TYR A 51 15.72 4.23 12.85
C TYR A 51 16.89 5.13 13.28
N ASN A 52 16.66 5.98 14.28
CA ASN A 52 17.70 6.78 14.94
C ASN A 52 18.66 5.93 15.79
N ALA A 53 18.21 4.79 16.31
CA ALA A 53 19.01 3.88 17.14
C ALA A 53 19.86 2.90 16.31
N VAL A 54 19.47 2.57 15.07
CA VAL A 54 20.26 1.69 14.16
C VAL A 54 21.65 2.28 13.92
N PRO A 55 22.74 1.64 14.39
CA PRO A 55 24.09 2.22 14.33
C PRO A 55 24.58 2.43 12.90
N GLU A 56 25.23 3.56 12.65
CA GLU A 56 25.89 3.81 11.36
C GLU A 56 27.15 2.94 11.21
N ARG A 57 26.99 1.81 10.51
CA ARG A 57 28.13 1.01 10.04
C ARG A 57 28.62 1.54 8.70
N GLY A 58 29.93 1.78 8.60
CA GLY A 58 30.57 2.49 7.48
C GLY A 58 30.38 1.83 6.11
N ARG A 59 30.68 2.56 5.03
CA ARG A 59 30.55 2.04 3.65
C ARG A 59 31.43 0.81 3.41
N GLU A 60 32.66 0.83 3.95
CA GLU A 60 33.61 -0.28 3.85
C GLU A 60 33.05 -1.52 4.54
N TRP A 61 32.69 -1.41 5.82
CA TRP A 61 32.06 -2.47 6.61
C TRP A 61 30.84 -3.10 5.90
N ARG A 62 29.96 -2.28 5.33
CA ARG A 62 28.79 -2.74 4.55
C ARG A 62 29.13 -3.49 3.26
N SER A 63 30.38 -3.41 2.80
CA SER A 63 30.87 -4.08 1.58
C SER A 63 31.80 -5.27 1.84
N SER A 64 32.40 -5.35 3.03
CA SER A 64 33.34 -6.42 3.44
C SER A 64 32.75 -7.40 4.47
N GLU A 65 32.08 -6.88 5.51
CA GLU A 65 31.78 -7.61 6.74
C GLU A 65 30.28 -7.83 7.02
N SER A 66 29.40 -7.05 6.39
CA SER A 66 27.95 -7.22 6.51
C SER A 66 27.52 -8.60 6.02
N LYS A 67 26.76 -9.33 6.86
CA LYS A 67 26.20 -10.63 6.48
C LYS A 67 25.21 -10.52 5.32
N ILE A 68 24.44 -9.43 5.29
CA ILE A 68 23.41 -9.15 4.28
C ILE A 68 23.91 -8.27 3.12
N LYS A 69 25.19 -8.39 2.74
CA LYS A 69 25.83 -7.56 1.70
C LYS A 69 25.23 -7.74 0.29
N GLY A 70 24.82 -8.95 -0.06
CA GLY A 70 24.15 -9.30 -1.31
C GLY A 70 22.73 -8.74 -1.34
N LEU A 71 21.97 -8.92 -0.25
CA LEU A 71 20.65 -8.29 -0.08
C LEU A 71 20.72 -6.76 -0.20
N ARG A 72 21.70 -6.12 0.46
CA ARG A 72 21.92 -4.67 0.33
C ARG A 72 22.29 -4.27 -1.11
N SER A 73 23.01 -5.12 -1.85
CA SER A 73 23.35 -4.86 -3.25
C SER A 73 22.11 -4.97 -4.15
N LEU A 74 21.31 -6.04 -3.98
CA LEU A 74 20.06 -6.28 -4.70
C LEU A 74 19.03 -5.17 -4.45
N ASN A 75 18.76 -4.82 -3.20
CA ASN A 75 17.83 -3.74 -2.85
C ASN A 75 18.28 -2.38 -3.41
N ASN A 76 19.59 -2.11 -3.45
CA ASN A 76 20.11 -0.90 -4.07
C ASN A 76 20.05 -0.93 -5.60
N TRP A 77 20.23 -2.10 -6.22
CA TRP A 77 20.11 -2.26 -7.67
C TRP A 77 18.66 -2.08 -8.11
N ILE A 78 17.70 -2.77 -7.47
CA ILE A 78 16.26 -2.62 -7.76
C ILE A 78 15.80 -1.17 -7.61
N LYS A 79 16.21 -0.46 -6.55
CA LYS A 79 15.93 0.99 -6.42
C LYS A 79 16.58 1.83 -7.53
N SER A 80 17.76 1.45 -8.01
CA SER A 80 18.42 2.13 -9.12
C SER A 80 17.71 1.87 -10.45
N THR A 81 17.22 0.65 -10.67
CA THR A 81 16.39 0.25 -11.81
C THR A 81 15.08 1.03 -11.82
N LEU A 82 14.34 1.06 -10.71
CA LEU A 82 13.06 1.78 -10.59
C LEU A 82 13.24 3.28 -10.84
N ILE A 83 14.28 3.89 -10.26
CA ILE A 83 14.63 5.30 -10.53
C ILE A 83 15.00 5.50 -12.00
N GLN A 84 15.86 4.68 -12.60
CA GLN A 84 16.23 4.87 -14.02
C GLN A 84 15.04 4.74 -14.96
N LYS A 85 14.15 3.77 -14.71
CA LYS A 85 12.98 3.47 -15.55
C LYS A 85 11.90 4.55 -15.48
N PHE A 86 11.64 5.12 -14.30
CA PHE A 86 10.49 6.01 -14.07
C PHE A 86 10.83 7.45 -13.65
N SER A 87 12.11 7.79 -13.45
CA SER A 87 12.51 9.18 -13.14
C SER A 87 12.28 10.18 -14.28
N LYS A 88 12.28 9.70 -15.53
CA LYS A 88 12.10 10.53 -16.72
C LYS A 88 10.63 10.50 -17.15
N PRO A 89 9.91 11.64 -17.14
CA PRO A 89 8.57 11.71 -17.70
C PRO A 89 8.59 11.48 -19.23
N GLU A 90 7.48 10.98 -19.78
CA GLU A 90 7.33 10.77 -21.24
C GLU A 90 7.60 12.04 -22.05
N ASN A 91 7.06 13.17 -21.57
CA ASN A 91 7.32 14.49 -22.11
C ASN A 91 8.61 15.05 -21.51
N HIS A 92 9.46 15.67 -22.34
CA HIS A 92 10.69 16.27 -21.84
C HIS A 92 10.41 17.46 -20.91
N VAL A 93 10.72 17.29 -19.63
CA VAL A 93 10.74 18.35 -18.62
C VAL A 93 12.18 18.78 -18.42
N PRO A 94 12.58 20.05 -18.67
CA PRO A 94 13.98 20.46 -18.52
C PRO A 94 14.41 20.53 -17.04
N ASP A 95 13.54 21.06 -16.18
CA ASP A 95 13.79 21.24 -14.74
C ASP A 95 13.04 20.18 -13.93
N LEU A 96 13.51 18.93 -13.98
CA LEU A 96 12.94 17.79 -13.27
C LEU A 96 12.99 17.98 -11.74
N LYS A 97 11.87 17.81 -11.05
CA LYS A 97 11.73 18.00 -9.59
C LYS A 97 11.24 16.72 -8.92
N ILE A 98 11.97 16.30 -7.89
CA ILE A 98 11.71 15.07 -7.14
C ILE A 98 11.35 15.41 -5.69
N LEU A 99 10.33 14.75 -5.17
CA LEU A 99 10.00 14.72 -3.75
C LEU A 99 10.22 13.29 -3.23
N ASP A 100 11.08 13.13 -2.23
CA ASP A 100 11.41 11.83 -1.64
C ASP A 100 10.81 11.76 -0.23
N MET A 101 9.70 11.04 -0.09
CA MET A 101 8.94 10.89 1.15
C MET A 101 9.49 9.71 1.97
N ALA A 102 9.82 9.97 3.23
CA ALA A 102 10.61 9.08 4.08
C ALA A 102 11.98 8.76 3.46
N CYS A 103 12.73 9.81 3.08
CA CYS A 103 14.04 9.68 2.42
C CYS A 103 15.13 9.07 3.32
N GLY A 104 14.87 8.93 4.62
CA GLY A 104 15.78 8.44 5.63
C GLY A 104 17.11 9.19 5.61
N LYS A 105 18.20 8.44 5.82
CA LYS A 105 19.58 8.91 5.86
C LYS A 105 20.12 9.29 4.46
N GLY A 106 19.29 9.67 3.49
CA GLY A 106 19.70 10.02 2.12
C GLY A 106 20.32 8.83 1.36
N GLY A 107 19.66 7.67 1.38
CA GLY A 107 20.17 6.44 0.76
C GLY A 107 20.16 6.43 -0.78
N ASP A 108 19.31 7.27 -1.37
CA ASP A 108 19.04 7.27 -2.82
C ASP A 108 19.54 8.53 -3.55
N LEU A 109 20.12 9.51 -2.83
CA LEU A 109 20.76 10.72 -3.40
C LEU A 109 21.74 10.41 -4.53
N GLY A 110 22.63 9.43 -4.31
CA GLY A 110 23.62 9.00 -5.31
C GLY A 110 23.05 8.17 -6.47
N LYS A 111 21.75 7.82 -6.43
CA LYS A 111 20.99 7.22 -7.54
C LYS A 111 20.35 8.32 -8.37
N TRP A 112 19.70 9.31 -7.73
CA TRP A 112 19.16 10.50 -8.39
C TRP A 112 20.22 11.30 -9.15
N GLN A 113 21.43 11.45 -8.59
CA GLN A 113 22.59 12.05 -9.27
C GLN A 113 23.11 11.26 -10.49
N LYS A 114 22.61 10.02 -10.71
CA LYS A 114 23.00 9.12 -11.81
C LYS A 114 21.79 8.64 -12.61
N ALA A 115 20.61 9.24 -12.39
CA ALA A 115 19.43 8.98 -13.19
C ALA A 115 19.65 9.48 -14.63
N PRO A 116 18.87 8.99 -15.63
CA PRO A 116 19.03 9.39 -17.03
C PRO A 116 18.87 10.90 -17.24
N GLN A 117 18.12 11.55 -16.35
CA GLN A 117 18.12 12.99 -16.15
C GLN A 117 18.37 13.28 -14.68
N VAL A 118 19.40 14.10 -14.40
CA VAL A 118 19.68 14.60 -13.04
C VAL A 118 18.60 15.61 -12.66
N PRO A 119 17.94 15.48 -11.49
CA PRO A 119 16.97 16.46 -11.04
C PRO A 119 17.56 17.86 -10.88
N ALA A 120 16.80 18.89 -11.25
CA ALA A 120 17.13 20.27 -10.90
C ALA A 120 16.90 20.52 -9.40
N LEU A 121 15.83 19.94 -8.84
CA LEU A 121 15.48 20.00 -7.42
C LEU A 121 15.16 18.60 -6.87
N TYR A 122 15.71 18.30 -5.70
CA TYR A 122 15.33 17.17 -4.85
C TYR A 122 14.88 17.71 -3.48
N VAL A 123 13.71 17.30 -3.00
CA VAL A 123 13.22 17.62 -1.66
C VAL A 123 13.08 16.31 -0.88
N GLY A 124 13.94 16.09 0.12
CA GLY A 124 13.84 14.95 1.03
C GLY A 124 13.04 15.31 2.27
N CYS A 125 12.05 14.48 2.61
CA CYS A 125 11.26 14.63 3.85
C CYS A 125 11.32 13.34 4.66
N ASP A 126 11.55 13.44 5.96
CA ASP A 126 11.56 12.29 6.87
C ASP A 126 11.15 12.75 8.29
N ILE A 127 10.55 11.86 9.08
CA ILE A 127 10.13 12.18 10.44
C ILE A 127 11.31 12.18 11.43
N ALA A 128 12.39 11.44 11.14
CA ALA A 128 13.55 11.33 12.01
C ALA A 128 14.56 12.45 11.75
N SER A 129 14.72 13.36 12.73
CA SER A 129 15.62 14.51 12.62
C SER A 129 17.08 14.14 12.32
N LYS A 130 17.65 13.15 13.00
CA LYS A 130 19.03 12.69 12.76
C LYS A 130 19.21 12.08 11.36
N SER A 131 18.17 11.46 10.81
CA SER A 131 18.19 10.95 9.43
C SER A 131 18.32 12.11 8.43
N ILE A 132 17.59 13.20 8.67
CA ILE A 132 17.66 14.43 7.87
C ILE A 132 19.03 15.11 7.98
N GLU A 133 19.59 15.24 9.18
CA GLU A 133 20.95 15.75 9.40
C GLU A 133 21.98 14.92 8.62
N GLN A 134 21.93 13.59 8.73
CA GLN A 134 22.82 12.66 8.01
C GLN A 134 22.65 12.70 6.48
N ALA A 135 21.41 12.90 5.99
CA ALA A 135 21.14 13.07 4.57
C ALA A 135 21.73 14.37 4.02
N GLN A 136 21.59 15.47 4.78
CA GLN A 136 22.13 16.77 4.43
C GLN A 136 23.67 16.76 4.44
N ASP A 137 24.30 16.17 5.46
CA ASP A 137 25.76 16.03 5.52
C ASP A 137 26.30 15.20 4.35
N ARG A 138 25.66 14.08 4.02
CA ARG A 138 26.03 13.24 2.87
C ARG A 138 25.96 14.03 1.55
N PHE A 139 24.88 14.78 1.35
CA PHE A 139 24.74 15.62 0.15
C PHE A 139 25.81 16.72 0.09
N ASN A 140 26.12 17.35 1.24
CA ASN A 140 27.16 18.36 1.35
C ASN A 140 28.57 17.80 1.07
N GLU A 141 28.89 16.61 1.58
CA GLU A 141 30.15 15.93 1.29
C GLU A 141 30.33 15.61 -0.19
N ASP A 142 29.33 14.96 -0.81
CA ASP A 142 29.41 14.58 -2.22
C ASP A 142 29.40 15.82 -3.13
N SER A 143 28.71 16.89 -2.74
CA SER A 143 28.79 18.20 -3.38
C SER A 143 30.18 18.85 -3.27
N ARG A 144 30.87 18.72 -2.13
CA ARG A 144 32.26 19.20 -1.96
C ARG A 144 33.27 18.38 -2.77
N ARG A 145 33.09 17.04 -2.85
CA ARG A 145 33.93 16.15 -3.67
C ARG A 145 33.73 16.39 -5.18
N GLY A 146 32.48 16.44 -5.62
CA GLY A 146 32.12 16.60 -7.04
C GLY A 146 32.54 17.95 -7.65
N ALA A 147 32.63 19.01 -6.83
CA ALA A 147 33.04 20.34 -7.28
C ALA A 147 34.46 20.41 -7.87
N ARG A 148 35.32 19.43 -7.59
CA ARG A 148 36.69 19.36 -8.14
C ARG A 148 36.79 18.68 -9.50
N PHE A 149 35.77 17.93 -9.93
CA PHE A 149 35.90 16.98 -11.05
C PHE A 149 34.75 17.00 -12.06
N ASN A 150 33.60 17.64 -11.79
CA ASN A 150 32.44 17.58 -12.68
C ASN A 150 31.89 18.98 -13.04
N ARG A 151 31.66 19.21 -14.34
CA ARG A 151 31.09 20.45 -14.92
C ARG A 151 29.60 20.33 -15.32
N GLY A 152 28.98 19.17 -15.12
CA GLY A 152 27.56 18.95 -15.43
C GLY A 152 26.58 19.71 -14.53
N GLN A 153 25.29 19.64 -14.85
CA GLN A 153 24.23 20.13 -13.96
C GLN A 153 24.36 19.49 -12.57
N ARG A 154 24.13 20.31 -11.54
CA ARG A 154 24.18 19.88 -10.14
C ARG A 154 22.76 19.85 -9.60
N MET A 155 22.34 18.71 -9.08
CA MET A 155 21.10 18.58 -8.33
C MET A 155 21.16 19.50 -7.10
N HIS A 156 20.20 20.43 -6.98
CA HIS A 156 19.96 21.15 -5.73
C HIS A 156 19.12 20.26 -4.82
N ALA A 157 19.47 20.18 -3.53
CA ALA A 157 18.77 19.32 -2.58
C ALA A 157 18.44 20.06 -1.28
N GLU A 158 17.20 19.95 -0.85
CA GLU A 158 16.69 20.47 0.43
C GLU A 158 16.11 19.32 1.26
N PHE A 159 16.24 19.41 2.58
CA PHE A 159 15.84 18.34 3.51
C PHE A 159 15.02 18.90 4.67
N TYR A 160 13.94 18.21 5.03
CA TYR A 160 12.98 18.67 6.05
C TYR A 160 12.57 17.56 7.01
N VAL A 161 12.57 17.89 8.30
CA VAL A 161 11.99 17.03 9.34
C VAL A 161 10.48 17.21 9.33
N HIS A 162 9.74 16.23 8.83
CA HIS A 162 8.29 16.32 8.66
C HIS A 162 7.62 14.94 8.57
N ASP A 163 6.46 14.82 9.22
CA ASP A 163 5.58 13.65 9.06
C ASP A 163 4.90 13.71 7.68
N THR A 164 5.31 12.81 6.80
CA THR A 164 4.83 12.74 5.41
C THR A 164 3.49 12.03 5.25
N PHE A 165 2.91 11.48 6.33
CA PHE A 165 1.64 10.74 6.30
C PHE A 165 0.53 11.50 7.03
N GLY A 166 0.76 11.93 8.28
CA GLY A 166 -0.25 12.57 9.13
C GLY A 166 -0.33 14.10 9.01
N ARG A 167 0.64 14.75 8.37
CA ARG A 167 0.67 16.22 8.18
C ARG A 167 0.73 16.60 6.70
N SER A 168 0.19 17.76 6.35
CA SER A 168 0.23 18.24 4.96
C SER A 168 1.65 18.65 4.57
N LEU A 169 2.12 18.21 3.40
CA LEU A 169 3.38 18.71 2.83
C LEU A 169 3.31 20.19 2.43
N GLY A 170 2.11 20.78 2.32
CA GLY A 170 1.91 22.22 2.17
C GLY A 170 2.40 23.06 3.36
N ASP A 171 2.73 22.45 4.50
CA ASP A 171 3.42 23.14 5.60
C ASP A 171 4.84 23.60 5.20
N ILE A 172 5.49 22.87 4.28
CA ILE A 172 6.87 23.11 3.85
C ILE A 172 6.90 24.18 2.75
N LYS A 173 7.65 25.27 2.99
CA LYS A 173 7.71 26.43 2.09
C LYS A 173 8.10 26.06 0.65
N ILE A 174 9.19 25.30 0.44
CA ILE A 174 9.64 24.96 -0.92
C ILE A 174 8.61 24.11 -1.67
N ILE A 175 7.86 23.24 -0.98
CA ILE A 175 6.81 22.42 -1.58
C ILE A 175 5.64 23.29 -2.06
N ARG A 176 5.23 24.30 -1.27
CA ARG A 176 4.23 25.27 -1.74
C ARG A 176 4.72 26.11 -2.92
N ASP A 177 5.97 26.56 -2.87
CA ASP A 177 6.56 27.44 -3.89
C ASP A 177 6.75 26.70 -5.23
N VAL A 178 7.05 25.39 -5.19
CA VAL A 178 7.08 24.50 -6.35
C VAL A 178 5.66 24.21 -6.86
N GLY A 179 4.72 23.96 -5.95
CA GLY A 179 3.32 23.73 -6.24
C GLY A 179 2.76 22.52 -5.47
N PHE A 180 1.68 22.74 -4.73
CA PHE A 180 1.00 21.69 -3.95
C PHE A 180 -0.51 21.93 -3.93
N ASN A 181 -1.30 20.89 -4.23
CA ASN A 181 -2.76 20.94 -4.17
C ASN A 181 -3.28 20.36 -2.83
N PRO A 182 -3.76 21.19 -1.88
CA PRO A 182 -4.31 20.72 -0.61
C PRO A 182 -5.69 20.07 -0.71
N ASN A 183 -6.29 20.04 -1.91
CA ASN A 183 -7.60 19.48 -2.22
C ASN A 183 -7.52 18.22 -3.11
N ALA A 184 -6.33 17.66 -3.32
CA ALA A 184 -6.16 16.38 -4.01
C ALA A 184 -6.86 15.24 -3.24
N GLY A 185 -7.39 14.26 -3.98
CA GLY A 185 -8.14 13.12 -3.46
C GLY A 185 -9.67 13.19 -3.66
N PRO A 186 -10.40 12.19 -3.15
CA PRO A 186 -11.84 12.09 -3.31
C PRO A 186 -12.56 13.20 -2.52
N GLY A 187 -13.42 13.95 -3.20
CA GLY A 187 -14.21 15.02 -2.58
C GLY A 187 -14.94 15.92 -3.57
N PRO A 188 -15.80 16.84 -3.09
CA PRO A 188 -16.62 17.70 -3.95
C PRO A 188 -15.80 18.66 -4.83
N ALA A 189 -14.51 18.88 -4.53
CA ALA A 189 -13.60 19.69 -5.34
C ALA A 189 -13.34 19.09 -6.74
N ILE A 190 -13.50 17.77 -6.93
CA ILE A 190 -13.38 17.11 -8.25
C ILE A 190 -14.37 17.71 -9.26
N ILE A 191 -15.57 18.06 -8.80
CA ILE A 191 -16.68 18.53 -9.64
C ILE A 191 -16.43 19.98 -10.13
N GLN A 192 -15.56 20.74 -9.48
CA GLN A 192 -15.46 22.19 -9.68
C GLN A 192 -14.36 22.63 -10.67
N GLY A 193 -13.77 21.70 -11.43
CA GLY A 193 -12.85 21.99 -12.54
C GLY A 193 -11.56 22.71 -12.15
N GLY A 194 -11.18 22.68 -10.88
CA GLY A 194 -10.05 23.43 -10.33
C GLY A 194 -8.70 22.91 -10.83
N MET A 195 -8.16 23.54 -11.89
CA MET A 195 -6.79 23.31 -12.36
C MET A 195 -5.76 23.83 -11.36
N MET A 196 -5.42 23.01 -10.36
CA MET A 196 -4.13 23.07 -9.67
C MET A 196 -3.63 21.64 -9.48
N SER A 197 -2.70 21.21 -10.33
CA SER A 197 -1.88 20.03 -10.02
C SER A 197 -0.77 20.45 -9.06
N GLY A 198 -0.03 19.49 -8.50
CA GLY A 198 1.22 19.79 -7.81
C GLY A 198 2.33 20.17 -8.80
N GLY A 199 3.53 20.45 -8.27
CA GLY A 199 4.69 20.91 -9.04
C GLY A 199 5.86 19.92 -9.16
N PHE A 200 5.75 18.73 -8.57
CA PHE A 200 6.78 17.68 -8.64
C PHE A 200 6.50 16.68 -9.75
N ASP A 201 7.54 16.32 -10.49
CA ASP A 201 7.45 15.37 -11.61
C ASP A 201 7.43 13.92 -11.14
N VAL A 202 8.12 13.64 -10.03
CA VAL A 202 8.15 12.32 -9.40
C VAL A 202 8.09 12.44 -7.88
N VAL A 203 7.31 11.55 -7.26
CA VAL A 203 7.32 11.30 -5.82
C VAL A 203 7.88 9.90 -5.60
N SER A 204 8.90 9.76 -4.76
CA SER A 204 9.44 8.46 -4.35
C SER A 204 9.12 8.15 -2.89
N MET A 205 8.87 6.85 -2.62
CA MET A 205 8.69 6.33 -1.27
C MET A 205 9.25 4.90 -1.17
N MET A 206 10.47 4.79 -0.66
CA MET A 206 11.24 3.54 -0.68
C MET A 206 11.23 2.87 0.70
N PHE A 207 10.58 1.71 0.82
CA PHE A 207 10.52 0.94 2.07
C PHE A 207 9.86 1.68 3.26
N ALA A 208 8.83 2.50 3.01
CA ALA A 208 8.16 3.26 4.07
C ALA A 208 6.62 3.28 3.99
N LEU A 209 6.01 2.95 2.84
CA LEU A 209 4.57 3.10 2.63
C LEU A 209 3.72 2.30 3.64
N HIS A 210 4.17 1.10 3.98
CA HIS A 210 3.50 0.20 4.92
C HIS A 210 3.30 0.80 6.33
N TYR A 211 4.12 1.75 6.78
CA TYR A 211 3.88 2.44 8.05
C TYR A 211 2.59 3.29 8.02
N SER A 212 2.17 3.79 6.86
CA SER A 212 0.91 4.53 6.73
C SER A 212 -0.35 3.65 6.87
N PHE A 213 -0.22 2.33 6.78
CA PHE A 213 -1.36 1.39 6.88
C PHE A 213 -1.73 1.00 8.32
N GLU A 214 -1.17 1.67 9.33
CA GLU A 214 -1.65 1.59 10.73
C GLU A 214 -3.14 1.98 10.82
N THR A 215 -3.55 3.03 10.11
CA THR A 215 -4.92 3.58 10.09
C THR A 215 -5.35 4.01 8.68
N GLU A 216 -6.67 4.14 8.46
CA GLU A 216 -7.19 4.67 7.20
C GLU A 216 -6.80 6.15 7.00
N GLU A 217 -6.80 6.92 8.08
CA GLU A 217 -6.45 8.33 8.10
C GLU A 217 -5.02 8.58 7.63
N LEU A 218 -4.05 7.76 8.06
CA LEU A 218 -2.66 7.86 7.64
C LEU A 218 -2.47 7.47 6.17
N ALA A 219 -3.06 6.35 5.72
CA ALA A 219 -2.97 5.92 4.33
C ALA A 219 -3.58 6.97 3.37
N ARG A 220 -4.73 7.55 3.75
CA ARG A 220 -5.38 8.65 3.02
C ARG A 220 -4.60 9.96 3.09
N GLY A 221 -3.96 10.27 4.21
CA GLY A 221 -3.08 11.45 4.35
C GLY A 221 -1.81 11.35 3.49
N MET A 222 -1.21 10.16 3.46
CA MET A 222 -0.09 9.81 2.59
C MET A 222 -0.45 9.97 1.11
N LEU A 223 -1.53 9.33 0.64
CA LEU A 223 -2.00 9.46 -0.75
C LEU A 223 -2.39 10.90 -1.11
N LYS A 224 -2.94 11.66 -0.15
CA LYS A 224 -3.22 13.09 -0.32
C LYS A 224 -1.96 13.91 -0.54
N ASN A 225 -0.89 13.61 0.19
CA ASN A 225 0.39 14.28 0.03
C ASN A 225 1.07 13.91 -1.31
N VAL A 226 1.05 12.63 -1.69
CA VAL A 226 1.56 12.14 -2.99
C VAL A 226 0.82 12.83 -4.16
N SER A 227 -0.51 12.69 -4.22
CA SER A 227 -1.31 13.28 -5.31
C SER A 227 -1.31 14.82 -5.24
N GLY A 228 -1.26 15.40 -4.04
CA GLY A 228 -1.13 16.85 -3.85
C GLY A 228 0.17 17.44 -4.41
N ALA A 229 1.29 16.71 -4.33
CA ALA A 229 2.59 17.16 -4.80
C ALA A 229 2.85 16.90 -6.30
N LEU A 230 2.25 15.87 -6.90
CA LEU A 230 2.51 15.49 -8.29
C LEU A 230 1.87 16.42 -9.33
N VAL A 231 2.61 16.72 -10.41
CA VAL A 231 2.08 17.24 -11.68
C VAL A 231 1.14 16.22 -12.35
N LYS A 232 0.35 16.65 -13.33
CA LYS A 232 -0.39 15.69 -14.18
C LYS A 232 0.62 14.99 -15.11
N GLY A 233 0.53 13.67 -15.21
CA GLY A 233 1.50 12.81 -15.89
C GLY A 233 2.76 12.51 -15.07
N GLY A 234 2.82 12.95 -13.81
CA GLY A 234 3.94 12.63 -12.91
C GLY A 234 3.83 11.23 -12.31
N HIS A 235 4.95 10.69 -11.84
CA HIS A 235 5.05 9.31 -11.35
C HIS A 235 5.15 9.22 -9.82
N PHE A 236 4.37 8.32 -9.21
CA PHE A 236 4.58 7.87 -7.84
C PHE A 236 5.27 6.50 -7.85
N ILE A 237 6.53 6.46 -7.43
CA ILE A 237 7.34 5.23 -7.40
C ILE A 237 7.62 4.78 -5.98
N GLY A 238 7.63 3.48 -5.76
CA GLY A 238 7.95 2.97 -4.43
C GLY A 238 8.25 1.48 -4.36
N VAL A 239 8.63 1.08 -3.15
CA VAL A 239 8.93 -0.30 -2.77
C VAL A 239 8.26 -0.57 -1.44
N MET A 240 7.57 -1.70 -1.33
CA MET A 240 6.95 -2.14 -0.09
C MET A 240 6.84 -3.67 0.02
N PRO A 241 6.65 -4.21 1.23
CA PRO A 241 6.31 -5.62 1.46
C PRO A 241 5.15 -6.08 0.60
N ASN A 242 5.27 -7.28 0.03
CA ASN A 242 4.25 -7.84 -0.84
C ASN A 242 3.15 -8.52 -0.01
N SER A 243 1.94 -7.96 -0.02
CA SER A 243 0.77 -8.56 0.65
C SER A 243 0.55 -10.01 0.25
N ASP A 244 0.83 -10.37 -0.99
CA ASP A 244 0.46 -11.67 -1.52
C ASP A 244 1.36 -12.77 -0.91
N VAL A 245 2.64 -12.45 -0.68
CA VAL A 245 3.59 -13.29 0.07
C VAL A 245 3.18 -13.40 1.54
N ILE A 246 2.76 -12.30 2.16
CA ILE A 246 2.25 -12.29 3.53
C ILE A 246 0.99 -13.17 3.66
N SER A 247 0.01 -12.98 2.77
CA SER A 247 -1.25 -13.74 2.72
C SER A 247 -1.01 -15.22 2.52
N ALA A 248 -0.08 -15.59 1.62
CA ALA A 248 0.27 -16.99 1.38
C ALA A 248 0.85 -17.66 2.63
N ASN A 249 1.83 -17.02 3.29
CA ASN A 249 2.44 -17.54 4.53
C ASN A 249 1.43 -17.66 5.67
N VAL A 250 0.61 -16.63 5.91
CA VAL A 250 -0.44 -16.65 6.95
C VAL A 250 -1.47 -17.74 6.68
N LYS A 251 -1.90 -17.91 5.42
CA LYS A 251 -2.84 -18.96 5.01
C LYS A 251 -2.25 -20.37 5.20
N ALA A 252 -0.99 -20.58 4.80
CA ALA A 252 -0.31 -21.88 4.93
C ALA A 252 -0.16 -22.28 6.41
N LEU A 253 0.31 -21.37 7.26
CA LEU A 253 0.53 -21.64 8.68
C LEU A 253 -0.80 -21.86 9.43
N LEU A 254 -1.83 -21.04 9.16
CA LEU A 254 -3.17 -21.25 9.73
C LEU A 254 -3.86 -22.54 9.24
N ALA A 255 -3.54 -23.03 8.05
CA ALA A 255 -4.05 -24.31 7.54
C ALA A 255 -3.40 -25.51 8.26
N GLY A 256 -2.13 -25.40 8.66
CA GLY A 256 -1.44 -26.40 9.48
C GLY A 256 -2.06 -26.62 10.87
N GLU A 257 -2.77 -25.61 11.39
CA GLU A 257 -3.42 -25.61 12.72
C GLU A 257 -4.82 -26.24 12.75
N ALA A 258 -5.21 -27.00 11.72
CA ALA A 258 -6.47 -27.75 11.76
C ALA A 258 -6.42 -28.84 12.86
N PRO A 259 -7.54 -29.17 13.53
CA PRO A 259 -7.51 -30.04 14.72
C PRO A 259 -7.05 -31.46 14.36
N GLY A 260 -5.87 -31.87 14.83
CA GLY A 260 -5.39 -33.24 14.68
C GLY A 260 -3.89 -33.45 14.38
N LYS A 261 -3.11 -32.38 14.18
CA LYS A 261 -1.63 -32.48 14.09
C LYS A 261 -0.95 -31.63 15.14
N THR A 262 -0.16 -32.27 16.00
CA THR A 262 0.76 -31.61 16.93
C THR A 262 1.97 -31.05 16.18
N PRO A 263 2.50 -29.88 16.57
CA PRO A 263 3.64 -29.26 15.90
C PRO A 263 4.98 -29.84 16.41
N ASP A 264 5.30 -31.05 15.97
CA ASP A 264 6.67 -31.59 15.96
C ASP A 264 7.02 -31.96 14.51
N ASP A 265 7.23 -30.93 13.70
CA ASP A 265 8.05 -30.88 12.48
C ASP A 265 7.75 -29.53 11.81
N ALA A 266 8.69 -28.58 11.89
CA ALA A 266 8.60 -27.35 11.12
C ALA A 266 8.82 -27.70 9.64
N PRO A 267 7.83 -27.52 8.74
CA PRO A 267 8.08 -27.75 7.32
C PRO A 267 9.03 -26.66 6.82
N THR A 268 10.27 -27.05 6.52
CA THR A 268 11.16 -26.23 5.71
C THR A 268 10.49 -26.02 4.36
N ALA A 269 9.89 -24.85 4.16
CA ALA A 269 9.24 -24.46 2.93
C ALA A 269 10.27 -24.18 1.83
N ALA A 270 10.97 -25.22 1.40
CA ALA A 270 11.53 -25.28 0.06
C ALA A 270 10.34 -25.37 -0.90
N ALA A 271 9.87 -24.21 -1.36
CA ALA A 271 9.07 -24.13 -2.56
C ALA A 271 10.03 -24.39 -3.73
N ASP A 272 10.14 -25.64 -4.14
CA ASP A 272 10.62 -25.95 -5.49
C ASP A 272 9.56 -25.44 -6.47
N ASP A 273 9.98 -24.54 -7.36
CA ASP A 273 9.14 -23.96 -8.40
C ASP A 273 8.80 -25.04 -9.44
N GLU A 274 7.52 -25.17 -9.82
CA GLU A 274 7.10 -25.38 -11.22
C GLU A 274 5.56 -25.19 -11.35
N ASP A 275 5.14 -24.64 -12.50
CA ASP A 275 3.74 -24.37 -12.91
C ASP A 275 2.97 -23.23 -12.19
N TRP A 276 3.39 -21.98 -12.43
CA TRP A 276 2.54 -20.79 -12.27
C TRP A 276 2.50 -19.96 -13.57
N ASP A 277 1.42 -20.12 -14.33
CA ASP A 277 1.10 -19.34 -15.54
C ASP A 277 0.05 -18.23 -15.22
N PRO A 278 0.38 -16.94 -15.42
CA PRO A 278 -0.51 -15.83 -15.10
C PRO A 278 -1.64 -15.56 -16.12
N GLU A 279 -1.70 -16.21 -17.28
CA GLU A 279 -2.69 -15.86 -18.34
C GLU A 279 -3.99 -16.68 -18.33
N LYS A 280 -4.22 -17.58 -17.36
CA LYS A 280 -5.42 -18.45 -17.35
C LYS A 280 -6.64 -17.83 -16.65
N PRO A 281 -7.69 -17.39 -17.36
CA PRO A 281 -8.92 -16.91 -16.72
C PRO A 281 -9.70 -18.05 -16.07
N ALA A 282 -10.22 -17.81 -14.87
CA ALA A 282 -10.98 -18.80 -14.13
C ALA A 282 -12.44 -18.86 -14.61
N ASN A 283 -12.74 -19.88 -15.43
CA ASN A 283 -14.02 -20.59 -15.41
C ASN A 283 -13.78 -22.01 -15.95
N GLY A 284 -14.28 -23.01 -15.25
CA GLY A 284 -14.18 -24.40 -15.67
C GLY A 284 -15.52 -24.92 -16.15
N ASP A 285 -15.47 -25.80 -17.14
CA ASP A 285 -16.32 -27.00 -17.21
C ASP A 285 -15.56 -28.05 -18.02
N ALA A 286 -15.65 -29.31 -17.60
CA ALA A 286 -14.91 -30.41 -18.21
C ALA A 286 -15.87 -31.50 -18.70
N ALA A 287 -15.97 -31.66 -20.02
CA ALA A 287 -16.40 -32.91 -20.64
C ALA A 287 -15.98 -32.99 -22.13
N SER A 288 -15.43 -34.15 -22.48
CA SER A 288 -15.45 -34.82 -23.79
C SER A 288 -14.80 -34.15 -25.02
N GLU A 289 -13.84 -34.89 -25.57
CA GLU A 289 -13.61 -35.18 -27.00
C GLU A 289 -14.97 -35.33 -27.76
N ASP A 290 -15.14 -35.24 -29.08
CA ASP A 290 -14.28 -35.42 -30.25
C ASP A 290 -14.99 -34.78 -31.49
N GLY A 291 -14.33 -34.71 -32.66
CA GLY A 291 -15.03 -34.53 -33.95
C GLY A 291 -14.61 -33.34 -34.82
N GLU A 292 -13.67 -33.59 -35.74
CA GLU A 292 -13.31 -32.71 -36.86
C GLU A 292 -14.37 -32.80 -37.99
N TRP A 293 -14.99 -31.68 -38.40
CA TRP A 293 -15.78 -31.62 -39.64
C TRP A 293 -15.91 -30.22 -40.28
N ASP A 294 -16.35 -30.19 -41.54
CA ASP A 294 -15.93 -29.31 -42.65
C ASP A 294 -16.93 -28.14 -42.96
N PRO A 295 -16.49 -26.95 -43.44
CA PRO A 295 -17.30 -25.73 -43.40
C PRO A 295 -17.96 -25.33 -44.75
N GLU A 296 -18.67 -26.24 -45.43
CA GLU A 296 -19.50 -25.88 -46.60
C GLU A 296 -20.87 -26.59 -46.67
N LYS A 297 -21.93 -25.97 -46.11
CA LYS A 297 -23.20 -25.72 -46.82
C LYS A 297 -24.22 -24.83 -46.06
N PRO A 298 -25.11 -24.08 -46.77
CA PRO A 298 -25.98 -23.08 -46.16
C PRO A 298 -27.49 -23.46 -46.11
N SER A 299 -28.25 -22.58 -45.45
CA SER A 299 -29.71 -22.31 -45.56
C SER A 299 -30.69 -23.43 -45.15
N ASP A 300 -31.83 -23.18 -44.49
CA ASP A 300 -32.88 -22.19 -44.77
C ASP A 300 -33.75 -21.84 -43.55
N ALA A 301 -34.46 -20.70 -43.63
CA ALA A 301 -35.68 -20.39 -42.85
C ALA A 301 -36.91 -20.45 -43.79
N PRO A 302 -38.16 -20.63 -43.29
CA PRO A 302 -38.97 -19.42 -43.03
C PRO A 302 -40.16 -19.51 -42.03
N ALA A 303 -40.62 -18.32 -41.59
CA ALA A 303 -42.02 -17.86 -41.39
C ALA A 303 -43.02 -18.52 -40.37
N ALA A 304 -43.16 -17.86 -39.21
CA ALA A 304 -44.32 -17.04 -38.76
C ALA A 304 -45.78 -17.56 -38.57
N GLY A 305 -46.36 -17.23 -37.39
CA GLY A 305 -47.81 -17.09 -37.09
C GLY A 305 -48.39 -18.15 -36.13
N VAL A 306 -49.26 -17.87 -35.14
CA VAL A 306 -50.04 -16.65 -34.75
C VAL A 306 -50.47 -16.72 -33.25
N ALA A 307 -50.59 -15.57 -32.55
CA ALA A 307 -51.32 -15.29 -31.27
C ALA A 307 -50.84 -16.03 -29.98
N ALA A 308 -51.03 -15.53 -28.75
CA ALA A 308 -51.30 -14.21 -28.14
C ALA A 308 -51.03 -14.37 -26.60
N ASP A 309 -51.26 -13.47 -25.63
CA ASP A 309 -51.91 -12.13 -25.52
C ASP A 309 -51.05 -11.21 -24.59
N ASP A 310 -51.51 -9.99 -24.24
CA ASP A 310 -50.81 -8.94 -23.47
C ASP A 310 -50.92 -9.05 -21.92
N ASP A 311 -50.01 -8.43 -21.16
CA ASP A 311 -50.25 -7.16 -20.40
C ASP A 311 -49.10 -6.81 -19.42
N ASP A 312 -48.83 -5.51 -19.27
CA ASP A 312 -47.70 -4.88 -18.56
C ASP A 312 -48.04 -4.38 -17.12
N ASP A 313 -47.02 -3.78 -16.47
CA ASP A 313 -47.14 -2.66 -15.49
C ASP A 313 -47.81 -2.94 -14.11
N ASP A 314 -47.65 -2.11 -13.08
CA ASP A 314 -46.62 -1.17 -12.60
C ASP A 314 -46.98 -0.90 -11.12
N TRP A 315 -46.03 -0.55 -10.24
CA TRP A 315 -46.29 -0.42 -8.80
C TRP A 315 -45.71 0.86 -8.18
N ASP A 316 -46.57 1.85 -7.97
CA ASP A 316 -46.26 3.15 -7.36
C ASP A 316 -47.01 3.38 -6.02
N PRO A 317 -46.45 4.09 -5.01
CA PRO A 317 -46.84 3.91 -3.60
C PRO A 317 -47.53 5.12 -2.92
N GLU A 318 -48.88 5.16 -2.86
CA GLU A 318 -49.62 6.17 -2.06
C GLU A 318 -50.75 5.64 -1.14
N LYS A 319 -50.41 5.00 -0.01
CA LYS A 319 -51.08 5.13 1.34
C LYS A 319 -52.60 4.72 1.49
N PRO A 320 -53.23 4.79 2.70
CA PRO A 320 -52.82 4.16 3.98
C PRO A 320 -53.97 3.50 4.83
N SER A 321 -53.56 2.65 5.80
CA SER A 321 -54.08 2.47 7.19
C SER A 321 -55.47 1.86 7.56
N ASP A 322 -55.40 0.83 8.43
CA ASP A 322 -56.19 0.57 9.68
C ASP A 322 -57.67 0.08 9.64
N PRO A 323 -58.23 -0.53 10.73
CA PRO A 323 -57.65 -1.12 11.97
C PRO A 323 -58.19 -2.54 12.40
N THR A 324 -57.80 -2.99 13.61
CA THR A 324 -58.00 -4.30 14.31
C THR A 324 -59.37 -4.56 14.99
N PRO A 325 -59.63 -5.81 15.44
CA PRO A 325 -59.94 -6.15 16.85
C PRO A 325 -59.18 -7.41 17.37
N ALA A 326 -58.52 -7.46 18.55
CA ALA A 326 -59.05 -7.68 19.93
C ALA A 326 -59.49 -9.16 20.20
N VAL A 327 -59.26 -9.86 21.35
CA VAL A 327 -59.04 -9.53 22.80
C VAL A 327 -58.00 -10.53 23.47
N ALA A 328 -57.78 -10.40 24.79
CA ALA A 328 -56.93 -11.13 25.79
C ALA A 328 -57.24 -12.67 26.01
N THR A 329 -56.49 -13.49 26.80
CA THR A 329 -55.92 -13.32 28.18
C THR A 329 -54.71 -14.20 28.58
N ASP A 330 -53.83 -13.65 29.43
CA ASP A 330 -52.90 -14.21 30.47
C ASP A 330 -52.32 -15.64 30.43
N ALA A 331 -50.98 -15.73 30.47
CA ALA A 331 -50.14 -16.37 31.53
C ALA A 331 -48.73 -16.82 31.00
N ALA A 332 -47.68 -16.59 31.80
CA ALA A 332 -46.26 -16.93 31.51
C ALA A 332 -45.96 -18.45 31.67
N PRO A 333 -44.82 -19.03 31.20
CA PRO A 333 -43.50 -18.39 31.00
C PRO A 333 -42.60 -18.87 29.82
N THR A 334 -41.39 -18.30 29.77
CA THR A 334 -40.11 -18.80 29.18
C THR A 334 -39.88 -18.82 27.66
N GLU A 335 -38.69 -18.32 27.30
CA GLU A 335 -37.84 -18.58 26.11
C GLU A 335 -38.46 -18.60 24.69
N GLN A 336 -38.01 -17.68 23.83
CA GLN A 336 -36.93 -17.91 22.84
C GLN A 336 -36.80 -16.67 21.93
N GLY A 337 -35.75 -15.88 22.14
CA GLY A 337 -35.44 -14.74 21.27
C GLY A 337 -34.82 -15.22 19.96
N SER A 338 -35.40 -14.82 18.83
CA SER A 338 -34.92 -15.18 17.49
C SER A 338 -33.49 -14.67 17.24
N THR A 339 -32.65 -15.54 16.68
CA THR A 339 -31.23 -15.29 16.44
C THR A 339 -30.99 -14.37 15.23
N PRO A 340 -30.10 -13.36 15.34
CA PRO A 340 -29.52 -12.70 14.17
C PRO A 340 -28.50 -13.63 13.52
N ASN A 341 -28.52 -13.75 12.19
CA ASN A 341 -27.66 -14.67 11.47
C ASN A 341 -26.24 -14.07 11.28
N GLY A 342 -25.36 -14.34 12.24
CA GLY A 342 -23.93 -14.03 12.17
C GLY A 342 -23.17 -14.99 13.08
N LYS A 343 -22.32 -15.84 12.50
CA LYS A 343 -21.50 -16.78 13.30
C LYS A 343 -20.66 -15.98 14.30
N PRO A 344 -20.67 -16.31 15.60
CA PRO A 344 -19.80 -15.64 16.56
C PRO A 344 -18.35 -15.87 16.13
N SER A 345 -17.54 -14.82 16.20
CA SER A 345 -16.09 -14.92 16.03
C SER A 345 -15.57 -15.98 16.99
N THR A 346 -14.92 -17.03 16.46
CA THR A 346 -14.16 -17.97 17.29
C THR A 346 -13.23 -17.14 18.18
N PRO A 347 -13.24 -17.32 19.52
CA PRO A 347 -12.34 -16.60 20.39
C PRO A 347 -10.90 -16.77 19.88
N VAL A 348 -10.16 -15.67 19.76
CA VAL A 348 -8.73 -15.75 19.46
C VAL A 348 -8.10 -16.51 20.62
N ASP A 349 -7.60 -17.72 20.37
CA ASP A 349 -6.88 -18.47 21.38
C ASP A 349 -5.51 -17.81 21.59
N ALA A 350 -5.49 -16.86 22.53
CA ALA A 350 -4.31 -16.12 22.93
C ALA A 350 -3.28 -16.98 23.69
N SER A 351 -3.55 -18.27 23.91
CA SER A 351 -2.56 -19.23 24.43
C SER A 351 -1.67 -19.84 23.34
N LEU A 352 -2.08 -19.75 22.07
CA LEU A 352 -1.25 -20.21 20.95
C LEU A 352 -0.11 -19.24 20.65
N PRO A 353 1.09 -19.74 20.25
CA PRO A 353 2.21 -18.88 19.88
C PRO A 353 1.88 -18.05 18.63
N ASP A 354 2.54 -16.89 18.52
CA ASP A 354 2.45 -16.04 17.34
C ASP A 354 2.88 -16.79 16.07
N ILE A 355 2.31 -16.40 14.93
CA ILE A 355 2.69 -16.96 13.63
C ILE A 355 4.02 -16.35 13.24
N GLU A 356 5.03 -17.17 12.93
CA GLU A 356 6.33 -16.67 12.50
C GLU A 356 6.93 -17.51 11.37
N TRP A 357 7.69 -16.85 10.51
CA TRP A 357 8.48 -17.45 9.43
C TRP A 357 9.70 -16.60 9.12
N GLY A 358 10.63 -17.14 8.34
CA GLY A 358 11.88 -16.48 7.96
C GLY A 358 13.01 -17.47 7.88
N ASN A 359 14.24 -16.97 7.96
CA ASN A 359 15.48 -17.74 7.94
C ASN A 359 16.48 -17.17 8.96
N ASP A 360 17.77 -17.39 8.75
CA ASP A 360 18.85 -16.93 9.63
C ASP A 360 19.10 -15.40 9.58
N ILE A 361 18.66 -14.71 8.51
CA ILE A 361 18.87 -13.26 8.34
C ILE A 361 17.61 -12.41 8.52
N TYR A 362 16.42 -12.93 8.22
CA TYR A 362 15.15 -12.19 8.36
C TYR A 362 14.09 -13.03 9.07
N LYS A 363 13.22 -12.36 9.82
CA LYS A 363 12.10 -12.99 10.52
C LYS A 363 10.87 -12.10 10.50
N VAL A 364 9.74 -12.68 10.11
CA VAL A 364 8.41 -12.06 10.19
C VAL A 364 7.64 -12.72 11.32
N ARG A 365 7.06 -11.92 12.21
CA ARG A 365 6.21 -12.40 13.31
C ARG A 365 4.88 -11.66 13.34
N PHE A 366 3.78 -12.41 13.23
CA PHE A 366 2.41 -11.92 13.29
C PHE A 366 1.79 -12.23 14.66
N PRO A 367 1.54 -11.21 15.49
CA PRO A 367 0.78 -11.36 16.73
C PRO A 367 -0.59 -12.00 16.50
N ARG A 368 -0.94 -13.02 17.29
CA ARG A 368 -2.32 -13.59 17.29
C ARG A 368 -3.36 -12.53 17.61
N LEU A 369 -3.05 -11.69 18.59
CA LEU A 369 -3.90 -10.58 19.01
C LEU A 369 -3.59 -9.32 18.20
N GLN A 370 -4.45 -9.02 17.24
CA GLN A 370 -4.38 -7.81 16.43
C GLN A 370 -5.15 -6.67 17.12
N THR A 371 -4.45 -5.88 17.92
CA THR A 371 -5.03 -4.88 18.83
C THR A 371 -5.72 -3.70 18.13
N LEU A 372 -5.35 -3.39 16.88
CA LEU A 372 -5.96 -2.31 16.09
C LEU A 372 -7.26 -2.77 15.41
N THR A 373 -7.29 -4.01 14.89
CA THR A 373 -8.49 -4.54 14.21
C THR A 373 -9.45 -5.24 15.16
N ASN A 374 -8.97 -5.71 16.32
CA ASN A 374 -9.69 -6.59 17.26
C ASN A 374 -10.28 -7.85 16.61
N LYS A 375 -9.58 -8.39 15.59
CA LYS A 375 -9.99 -9.58 14.83
C LYS A 375 -8.92 -10.69 14.87
N PRO A 376 -9.30 -11.97 14.75
CA PRO A 376 -8.36 -13.04 14.44
C PRO A 376 -7.67 -12.79 13.09
N LEU A 377 -6.50 -13.38 12.90
CA LEU A 377 -5.83 -13.42 11.60
C LEU A 377 -6.71 -14.14 10.55
N PRO A 378 -6.79 -13.62 9.31
CA PRO A 378 -7.68 -14.15 8.29
C PRO A 378 -7.20 -15.52 7.76
N ARG A 379 -7.99 -16.57 7.99
CA ARG A 379 -7.71 -17.94 7.49
C ARG A 379 -7.76 -18.07 5.95
N ASP A 380 -8.47 -17.16 5.29
CA ASP A 380 -8.51 -17.04 3.82
C ASP A 380 -7.34 -16.21 3.24
N GLY A 381 -6.55 -15.55 4.09
CA GLY A 381 -5.50 -14.60 3.70
C GLY A 381 -6.03 -13.22 3.29
N ILE A 382 -7.32 -12.92 3.49
CA ILE A 382 -7.93 -11.65 3.05
C ILE A 382 -8.11 -10.70 4.24
N PHE A 383 -7.18 -9.76 4.35
CA PHE A 383 -7.11 -8.76 5.42
C PHE A 383 -8.26 -7.73 5.34
N ARG A 384 -9.28 -7.86 6.21
CA ARG A 384 -10.48 -6.99 6.28
C ARG A 384 -10.78 -6.48 7.70
N PRO A 385 -10.76 -5.16 8.00
CA PRO A 385 -10.54 -4.02 7.10
C PRO A 385 -9.11 -4.02 6.51
N PRO A 386 -8.80 -3.22 5.49
CA PRO A 386 -7.47 -3.26 4.86
C PRO A 386 -6.35 -2.59 5.68
N PHE A 387 -6.65 -2.03 6.86
CA PHE A 387 -5.70 -1.29 7.71
C PHE A 387 -5.52 -1.95 9.08
N GLY A 388 -4.41 -1.64 9.77
CA GLY A 388 -4.17 -2.00 11.17
C GLY A 388 -3.67 -3.42 11.42
N TRP A 389 -3.39 -4.22 10.38
CA TRP A 389 -2.82 -5.56 10.54
C TRP A 389 -1.32 -5.47 10.78
N ARG A 390 -0.93 -5.51 12.06
CA ARG A 390 0.45 -5.31 12.50
C ARG A 390 1.23 -6.63 12.47
N TYR A 391 2.44 -6.57 11.96
CA TYR A 391 3.46 -7.59 12.14
C TYR A 391 4.78 -6.98 12.60
N HIS A 392 5.70 -7.82 13.03
CA HIS A 392 7.07 -7.46 13.34
C HIS A 392 7.96 -7.97 12.21
N TYR A 393 8.77 -7.09 11.63
CA TYR A 393 9.76 -7.44 10.63
C TYR A 393 11.16 -7.21 11.23
N SER A 394 11.92 -8.29 11.33
CA SER A 394 13.31 -8.29 11.77
C SER A 394 14.19 -8.64 10.57
N LEU A 395 15.25 -7.86 10.35
CA LEU A 395 16.27 -8.11 9.34
C LEU A 395 17.63 -7.73 9.92
N GLU A 396 18.52 -8.72 9.98
CA GLU A 396 19.83 -8.60 10.60
C GLU A 396 20.60 -7.39 10.06
N GLU A 397 21.14 -6.58 10.99
CA GLU A 397 21.88 -5.32 10.71
C GLU A 397 21.09 -4.19 10.02
N ALA A 398 19.76 -4.30 9.83
CA ALA A 398 18.99 -3.33 9.06
C ALA A 398 17.78 -2.72 9.79
N VAL A 399 16.86 -3.55 10.26
CA VAL A 399 15.58 -3.11 10.84
C VAL A 399 15.06 -4.17 11.81
N ASP A 400 14.36 -3.73 12.86
CA ASP A 400 13.66 -4.60 13.81
C ASP A 400 12.42 -3.83 14.31
N ALA A 401 11.38 -3.79 13.48
CA ALA A 401 10.30 -2.81 13.57
C ALA A 401 8.90 -3.43 13.44
N ALA A 402 7.90 -2.70 13.94
CA ALA A 402 6.50 -3.00 13.66
C ALA A 402 6.09 -2.39 12.31
N GLU A 403 5.60 -3.23 11.40
CA GLU A 403 5.10 -2.87 10.08
C GLU A 403 3.62 -3.25 9.96
N PHE A 404 2.92 -2.76 8.92
CA PHE A 404 1.52 -3.08 8.67
C PHE A 404 1.32 -3.69 7.29
N VAL A 405 0.39 -4.63 7.17
CA VAL A 405 0.05 -5.24 5.88
C VAL A 405 -0.60 -4.18 5.00
N VAL A 406 -0.18 -4.12 3.73
CA VAL A 406 -0.75 -3.25 2.69
C VAL A 406 -1.46 -4.14 1.67
N PRO A 407 -2.74 -4.49 1.83
CA PRO A 407 -3.43 -5.37 0.89
C PRO A 407 -3.48 -4.71 -0.49
N TRP A 408 -2.78 -5.28 -1.47
CA TRP A 408 -2.47 -4.58 -2.71
C TRP A 408 -3.69 -4.02 -3.43
N GLU A 409 -4.75 -4.81 -3.60
CA GLU A 409 -5.98 -4.35 -4.29
C GLU A 409 -6.70 -3.21 -3.54
N ALA A 410 -6.62 -3.19 -2.20
CA ALA A 410 -7.14 -2.07 -1.42
C ALA A 410 -6.27 -0.82 -1.59
N PHE A 411 -4.95 -0.97 -1.63
CA PHE A 411 -4.03 0.14 -1.91
C PHE A 411 -4.21 0.69 -3.33
N ARG A 412 -4.35 -0.18 -4.35
CA ARG A 412 -4.63 0.22 -5.75
C ARG A 412 -5.92 1.02 -5.84
N ALA A 413 -7.02 0.51 -5.28
CA ALA A 413 -8.31 1.22 -5.29
C ALA A 413 -8.23 2.57 -4.53
N LEU A 414 -7.52 2.62 -3.41
CA LEU A 414 -7.27 3.88 -2.70
C LEU A 414 -6.39 4.85 -3.50
N ALA A 415 -5.45 4.37 -4.32
CA ALA A 415 -4.65 5.24 -5.18
C ALA A 415 -5.50 5.82 -6.34
N GLU A 416 -6.39 5.01 -6.91
CA GLU A 416 -7.34 5.41 -7.97
C GLU A 416 -8.29 6.52 -7.50
N ASP A 417 -8.80 6.47 -6.25
CA ASP A 417 -9.56 7.55 -5.59
C ASP A 417 -8.83 8.91 -5.62
N TYR A 418 -7.50 8.91 -5.71
CA TYR A 418 -6.62 10.09 -5.73
C TYR A 418 -6.10 10.43 -7.13
N GLY A 419 -6.65 9.79 -8.16
CA GLY A 419 -6.26 9.97 -9.56
C GLY A 419 -4.90 9.36 -9.89
N LEU A 420 -4.49 8.30 -9.20
CA LEU A 420 -3.25 7.57 -9.47
C LEU A 420 -3.58 6.24 -10.16
N GLU A 421 -3.21 6.12 -11.43
CA GLU A 421 -3.38 4.91 -12.26
C GLU A 421 -2.14 4.02 -12.16
N LEU A 422 -2.33 2.70 -11.99
CA LEU A 422 -1.24 1.74 -11.90
C LEU A 422 -0.54 1.56 -13.25
N GLN A 423 0.77 1.79 -13.31
CA GLN A 423 1.59 1.52 -14.51
C GLN A 423 2.54 0.32 -14.36
N TYR A 424 3.00 0.02 -13.15
CA TYR A 424 3.97 -1.05 -12.90
C TYR A 424 3.77 -1.64 -11.51
N ARG A 425 3.82 -2.97 -11.43
CA ARG A 425 3.94 -3.76 -10.20
C ARG A 425 4.72 -5.02 -10.51
N LYS A 426 5.89 -5.24 -9.90
CA LYS A 426 6.63 -6.50 -9.99
C LYS A 426 7.27 -6.86 -8.65
N GLY A 427 7.18 -8.13 -8.26
CA GLY A 427 7.94 -8.68 -7.14
C GLY A 427 9.44 -8.63 -7.41
N PHE A 428 10.27 -8.51 -6.37
CA PHE A 428 11.72 -8.36 -6.52
C PHE A 428 12.40 -9.47 -7.34
N ARG A 429 11.82 -10.68 -7.37
CA ARG A 429 12.20 -11.79 -8.26
C ARG A 429 12.03 -11.41 -9.73
N GLY A 430 10.80 -11.08 -10.16
CA GLY A 430 10.53 -10.64 -11.54
C GLY A 430 11.31 -9.39 -11.95
N VAL A 431 11.47 -8.40 -11.04
CA VAL A 431 12.34 -7.23 -11.33
C VAL A 431 13.78 -7.65 -11.65
N LEU A 432 14.31 -8.67 -10.97
CA LEU A 432 15.65 -9.19 -11.23
C LEU A 432 15.71 -9.99 -12.53
N GLU A 433 14.74 -10.87 -12.76
CA GLU A 433 14.64 -11.70 -13.97
C GLU A 433 14.53 -10.79 -15.21
N ASP A 434 13.49 -9.95 -15.29
CA ASP A 434 13.21 -9.11 -16.45
C ASP A 434 14.26 -8.01 -16.69
N GLU A 435 14.63 -7.27 -15.64
CA GLU A 435 15.42 -6.03 -15.81
C GLU A 435 16.93 -6.29 -15.77
N SER A 436 17.40 -7.54 -15.56
CA SER A 436 18.82 -7.89 -15.67
C SER A 436 19.25 -8.35 -17.07
N GLU A 437 18.29 -8.66 -17.94
CA GLU A 437 18.52 -8.90 -19.38
C GLU A 437 18.72 -7.59 -20.15
N ASP A 438 18.18 -6.47 -19.66
CA ASP A 438 18.46 -5.15 -20.24
C ASP A 438 19.97 -4.85 -20.19
N ARG A 439 20.48 -4.26 -21.27
CA ARG A 439 21.92 -4.03 -21.44
C ARG A 439 22.50 -3.05 -20.42
N GLU A 440 21.79 -1.98 -20.08
CA GLU A 440 22.31 -0.97 -19.15
C GLU A 440 22.15 -1.41 -17.70
N LEU A 441 21.00 -2.01 -17.38
CA LEU A 441 20.64 -2.48 -16.04
C LEU A 441 21.34 -3.80 -15.66
N GLY A 442 21.61 -4.69 -16.61
CA GLY A 442 22.45 -5.88 -16.43
C GLY A 442 23.92 -5.51 -16.14
N ILE A 443 24.50 -4.57 -16.90
CA ILE A 443 25.84 -4.03 -16.61
C ILE A 443 25.87 -3.33 -15.23
N LEU A 444 24.77 -2.67 -14.85
CA LEU A 444 24.61 -2.10 -13.51
C LEU A 444 24.57 -3.19 -12.42
N ALA A 445 23.88 -4.30 -12.65
CA ALA A 445 23.80 -5.44 -11.72
C ALA A 445 25.18 -6.05 -11.45
N GLU A 446 25.98 -6.24 -12.51
CA GLU A 446 27.38 -6.68 -12.41
C GLU A 446 28.23 -5.69 -11.61
N ARG A 447 28.16 -4.40 -11.96
CA ARG A 447 28.89 -3.33 -11.25
C ARG A 447 28.51 -3.23 -9.77
N MET A 448 27.27 -3.55 -9.44
CA MET A 448 26.75 -3.53 -8.07
C MET A 448 26.94 -4.84 -7.31
N LYS A 449 27.59 -5.86 -7.91
CA LYS A 449 27.79 -7.20 -7.34
C LYS A 449 26.49 -7.92 -6.98
N VAL A 450 25.44 -7.70 -7.78
CA VAL A 450 24.24 -8.55 -7.77
C VAL A 450 24.48 -9.76 -8.64
N LEU A 451 25.03 -9.56 -9.83
CA LEU A 451 25.33 -10.61 -10.81
C LEU A 451 26.84 -10.70 -11.06
N SER A 452 27.29 -11.89 -11.41
CA SER A 452 28.63 -12.16 -11.94
C SER A 452 28.69 -11.76 -13.41
N ARG A 453 29.89 -11.38 -13.86
CA ARG A 453 30.19 -11.24 -15.29
C ARG A 453 30.19 -12.58 -16.02
N ASP A 454 30.42 -13.67 -15.29
CA ASP A 454 30.32 -15.03 -15.78
C ASP A 454 29.03 -15.66 -15.25
N ARG A 455 28.00 -15.73 -16.11
CA ARG A 455 26.68 -16.29 -15.80
C ARG A 455 26.71 -17.82 -15.66
N SER A 456 27.75 -18.50 -16.17
CA SER A 456 27.90 -19.95 -16.00
C SER A 456 28.30 -20.37 -14.58
N GLN A 457 28.58 -19.41 -13.68
CA GLN A 457 29.00 -19.69 -12.31
C GLN A 457 27.83 -19.78 -11.33
N GLY A 458 27.58 -21.00 -10.83
CA GLY A 458 26.64 -21.24 -9.74
C GLY A 458 25.19 -21.01 -10.16
N ASP A 459 24.50 -20.14 -9.43
CA ASP A 459 23.06 -19.89 -9.51
C ASP A 459 22.78 -18.84 -10.62
N ASP A 460 23.08 -19.19 -11.88
CA ASP A 460 23.09 -18.31 -13.07
C ASP A 460 23.92 -17.00 -12.89
N GLY A 461 25.07 -17.13 -12.21
CA GLY A 461 25.93 -16.00 -11.88
C GLY A 461 25.42 -15.12 -10.73
N LEU A 462 24.32 -15.47 -10.05
CA LEU A 462 23.76 -14.65 -8.98
C LEU A 462 24.63 -14.67 -7.72
N LEU A 463 25.11 -13.49 -7.32
CA LEU A 463 26.03 -13.28 -6.18
C LEU A 463 25.28 -13.09 -4.85
N VAL A 464 23.95 -13.12 -4.88
CA VAL A 464 23.06 -12.97 -3.72
C VAL A 464 22.65 -14.35 -3.24
N THR A 465 22.96 -14.67 -1.97
CA THR A 465 22.74 -16.01 -1.40
C THR A 465 21.25 -16.34 -1.25
N LYS A 466 20.87 -17.62 -1.21
CA LYS A 466 19.45 -18.04 -1.10
C LYS A 466 18.72 -17.36 0.09
N PRO A 467 19.26 -17.30 1.32
CA PRO A 467 18.61 -16.60 2.43
C PRO A 467 18.43 -15.10 2.19
N GLU A 468 19.41 -14.45 1.56
CA GLU A 468 19.34 -13.04 1.14
C GLU A 468 18.26 -12.79 0.09
N ARG A 469 18.02 -13.74 -0.81
CA ARG A 469 16.97 -13.62 -1.82
C ARG A 469 15.58 -13.83 -1.24
N GLU A 470 15.40 -14.79 -0.34
CA GLU A 470 14.13 -14.97 0.39
C GLU A 470 13.72 -13.67 1.11
N ALA A 471 14.67 -13.02 1.79
CA ALA A 471 14.45 -11.71 2.42
C ALA A 471 14.15 -10.59 1.41
N ALA A 472 14.80 -10.59 0.24
CA ALA A 472 14.56 -9.61 -0.81
C ALA A 472 13.19 -9.79 -1.49
N TYR A 473 12.81 -11.03 -1.79
CA TYR A 473 11.60 -11.39 -2.53
C TYR A 473 10.31 -11.22 -1.70
N PHE A 474 10.44 -10.94 -0.41
CA PHE A 474 9.37 -10.39 0.42
C PHE A 474 8.81 -9.06 -0.12
N TYR A 475 9.59 -8.30 -0.90
CA TYR A 475 9.21 -6.98 -1.40
C TYR A 475 8.76 -7.00 -2.88
N HIS A 476 7.92 -6.02 -3.23
CA HIS A 476 7.65 -5.65 -4.63
C HIS A 476 7.97 -4.16 -4.88
N ALA A 477 8.18 -3.82 -6.14
CA ALA A 477 8.32 -2.44 -6.61
C ALA A 477 7.08 -2.04 -7.43
N PHE A 478 6.70 -0.76 -7.38
CA PHE A 478 5.56 -0.22 -8.11
C PHE A 478 5.83 1.16 -8.73
N CYS A 479 5.02 1.50 -9.74
CA CYS A 479 4.86 2.85 -10.28
C CYS A 479 3.37 3.12 -10.55
N PHE A 480 2.87 4.27 -10.09
CA PHE A 480 1.60 4.85 -10.50
C PHE A 480 1.83 6.17 -11.24
N ARG A 481 0.88 6.57 -12.09
CA ARG A 481 0.87 7.85 -12.83
C ARG A 481 -0.35 8.68 -12.45
N LYS A 482 -0.18 10.00 -12.37
CA LYS A 482 -1.25 10.98 -12.12
C LYS A 482 -1.79 11.64 -13.40
#